data_AF-A0A350WRE7-F1
#
_entry.id   AF-A0A350WRE7-F1
#
_cell.length_a   1.000
_cell.length_b   1.000
_cell.length_c   1.000
_cell.angle_alpha   90.00
_cell.angle_beta   90.00
_cell.angle_gamma   90.00
#
_symmetry.space_group_name_H-M   'P 1'
#
loop_
_entity.id
_entity.type
_entity.pdbx_description
1 polymer ?
#
loop_
_entity_poly.entity_id
_entity_poly.type
_entity_poly.pdbx_seq_one_letter_code
_entity_poly.pdbx_strand_id
1 'polypeptide(L)'
;MASVFIAMRSVESCNGVLHPRTIEGLRLFNAGEFFEAHEELELAWREEAGEIRDLYRGILQVAVTYLHITRGNYDGAVKVYGRSLKWVQGWSNVCRGIHVKQLCEDAETVMKEVERLGRDRIGEFDAAFFKPIQWNETRLWICDRCGSEMYEKNCKVTCPNCGNRFDCSDLNLYFD
;
A
#
# COMPACT_ATOMS: atom_id res chain seq x y z
N MET A 1 -17.11 -6.18 -21.16
CA MET A 1 -16.79 -4.96 -20.40
C MET A 1 -17.93 -4.69 -19.42
N ALA A 2 -17.93 -5.33 -18.25
CA ALA A 2 -18.90 -4.99 -17.20
C ALA A 2 -18.45 -3.65 -16.61
N SER A 3 -19.24 -2.60 -16.82
CA SER A 3 -19.02 -1.31 -16.17
C SER A 3 -19.30 -1.49 -14.68
N VAL A 4 -18.25 -1.74 -13.90
CA VAL A 4 -18.33 -1.70 -12.44
C VAL A 4 -18.55 -0.24 -12.09
N PHE A 5 -19.74 0.10 -11.58
CA PHE A 5 -19.96 1.38 -10.93
C PHE A 5 -19.04 1.45 -9.71
N ILE A 6 -17.89 2.10 -9.87
CA ILE A 6 -16.94 2.36 -8.79
C ILE A 6 -17.50 3.53 -7.99
N ALA A 7 -18.04 3.26 -6.81
CA ALA A 7 -18.38 4.32 -5.87
C ALA A 7 -17.09 5.06 -5.50
N MET A 8 -17.08 6.37 -5.71
CA MET A 8 -15.97 7.22 -5.26
C MET A 8 -15.93 7.20 -3.73
N ARG A 9 -14.76 6.90 -3.17
CA ARG A 9 -14.54 6.87 -1.72
C ARG A 9 -14.22 8.26 -1.19
N SER A 10 -14.45 8.51 0.10
CA SER A 10 -14.24 9.85 0.66
C SER A 10 -12.78 10.29 0.54
N VAL A 11 -12.56 11.50 0.00
CA VAL A 11 -11.24 12.14 -0.09
C VAL A 11 -10.66 12.40 1.30
N GLU A 12 -11.52 12.60 2.31
CA GLU A 12 -11.11 12.87 3.69
C GLU A 12 -10.38 11.67 4.32
N SER A 13 -10.76 10.44 3.95
CA SER A 13 -10.10 9.21 4.39
C SER A 13 -8.63 9.13 3.95
N CYS A 14 -8.27 9.87 2.89
CA CYS A 14 -6.91 9.96 2.37
C CYS A 14 -6.05 11.03 3.04
N ASN A 15 -6.63 11.85 3.92
CA ASN A 15 -5.89 12.77 4.77
C ASN A 15 -5.45 12.02 6.03
N GLY A 16 -4.15 12.01 6.31
CA GLY A 16 -3.58 11.37 7.50
C GLY A 16 -2.35 10.53 7.21
N VAL A 17 -1.87 9.87 8.26
CA VAL A 17 -0.69 9.00 8.21
C VAL A 17 -1.07 7.55 7.93
N LEU A 18 -0.14 6.80 7.36
CA LEU A 18 -0.28 5.36 7.24
C LEU A 18 -0.13 4.71 8.59
N HIS A 19 -0.92 3.65 8.80
CA HIS A 19 -0.72 2.76 9.93
C HIS A 19 0.70 2.15 9.85
N PRO A 20 1.49 2.06 10.95
CA PRO A 20 2.86 1.56 10.91
C PRO A 20 2.97 0.16 10.28
N ARG A 21 2.02 -0.72 10.57
CA ARG A 21 1.94 -2.06 9.95
C ARG A 21 1.67 -2.02 8.45
N THR A 22 0.96 -1.00 7.95
CA THR A 22 0.81 -0.82 6.50
C THR A 22 2.17 -0.52 5.88
N ILE A 23 3.00 0.32 6.51
CA ILE A 23 4.34 0.64 5.99
C ILE A 23 5.18 -0.62 5.90
N GLU A 24 5.20 -1.44 6.96
CA GLU A 24 5.94 -2.71 6.93
C GLU A 24 5.39 -3.69 5.89
N GLY A 25 4.06 -3.80 5.78
CA GLY A 25 3.42 -4.61 4.76
C GLY A 25 3.78 -4.18 3.33
N LEU A 26 3.89 -2.87 3.06
CA LEU A 26 4.34 -2.34 1.77
C LEU A 26 5.83 -2.66 1.51
N ARG A 27 6.68 -2.60 2.55
CA ARG A 27 8.10 -2.97 2.46
C ARG A 27 8.25 -4.45 2.10
N LEU A 28 7.52 -5.33 2.79
CA LEU A 28 7.50 -6.77 2.54
C LEU A 28 6.95 -7.09 1.14
N PHE A 29 5.88 -6.40 0.71
CA PHE A 29 5.35 -6.53 -0.64
C PHE A 29 6.42 -6.23 -1.69
N ASN A 30 7.15 -5.13 -1.51
CA ASN A 30 8.21 -4.72 -2.43
C ASN A 30 9.42 -5.65 -2.40
N ALA A 31 9.62 -6.41 -1.31
CA ALA A 31 10.63 -7.45 -1.21
C ALA A 31 10.20 -8.79 -1.85
N GLY A 32 8.94 -8.91 -2.30
CA GLY A 32 8.38 -10.17 -2.82
C GLY A 32 7.91 -11.15 -1.74
N GLU A 33 7.96 -10.77 -0.47
CA GLU A 33 7.51 -11.54 0.69
C GLU A 33 5.99 -11.39 0.85
N PHE A 34 5.25 -11.89 -0.15
CA PHE A 34 3.81 -11.60 -0.29
C PHE A 34 2.95 -12.19 0.83
N PHE A 35 3.39 -13.27 1.47
CA PHE A 35 2.66 -13.88 2.59
C PHE A 35 2.79 -13.02 3.86
N GLU A 36 4.00 -12.58 4.17
CA GLU A 36 4.35 -11.72 5.29
C GLU A 36 3.70 -10.33 5.11
N ALA A 37 3.72 -9.80 3.88
CA ALA A 37 3.00 -8.58 3.53
C ALA A 37 1.50 -8.70 3.81
N HIS A 38 0.90 -9.85 3.48
CA HIS A 38 -0.51 -10.13 3.77
C HIS A 38 -0.78 -10.07 5.28
N GLU A 39 0.04 -10.72 6.10
CA GLU A 39 -0.15 -10.77 7.55
C GLU A 39 -0.09 -9.37 8.17
N GLU A 40 0.91 -8.56 7.82
CA GLU A 40 1.05 -7.19 8.36
C GLU A 40 -0.09 -6.26 7.90
N LEU A 41 -0.50 -6.35 6.63
CA LEU A 41 -1.62 -5.56 6.11
C LEU A 41 -2.96 -6.02 6.69
N GLU A 42 -3.12 -7.30 7.03
CA GLU A 42 -4.31 -7.79 7.72
C GLU A 42 -4.40 -7.23 9.14
N LEU A 43 -3.29 -7.20 9.88
CA LEU A 43 -3.23 -6.57 11.20
C LEU A 43 -3.58 -5.09 11.11
N ALA A 44 -2.98 -4.35 10.16
CA ALA A 44 -3.33 -2.95 9.89
C ALA A 44 -4.82 -2.78 9.57
N TRP A 45 -5.40 -3.65 8.73
CA TRP A 45 -6.82 -3.61 8.38
C TRP A 45 -7.73 -3.86 9.58
N ARG A 46 -7.33 -4.71 10.52
CA ARG A 46 -8.10 -5.01 11.74
C ARG A 46 -8.02 -3.87 12.77
N GLU A 47 -6.87 -3.24 12.90
CA GLU A 47 -6.59 -2.17 13.87
C GLU A 47 -7.10 -0.80 13.40
N GLU A 48 -7.13 -0.54 12.09
CA GLU A 48 -7.53 0.75 11.52
C GLU A 48 -9.05 0.96 11.48
N ALA A 49 -9.47 2.20 11.77
CA ALA A 49 -10.84 2.65 11.73
C ALA A 49 -11.15 3.46 10.46
N GLY A 50 -12.44 3.62 10.15
CA GLY A 50 -12.88 4.38 8.97
C GLY A 50 -12.68 3.65 7.65
N GLU A 51 -12.90 4.35 6.54
CA GLU A 51 -12.91 3.73 5.20
C GLU A 51 -11.51 3.32 4.70
N ILE A 52 -10.45 3.98 5.18
CA ILE A 52 -9.06 3.74 4.71
C ILE A 52 -8.64 2.27 4.86
N ARG A 53 -9.18 1.57 5.85
CA ARG A 53 -8.91 0.15 6.09
C ARG A 53 -9.24 -0.71 4.86
N ASP A 54 -10.19 -0.28 4.02
CA ASP A 54 -10.52 -0.96 2.78
C ASP A 54 -9.39 -0.87 1.75
N LEU A 55 -8.61 0.22 1.73
CA LEU A 55 -7.40 0.28 0.89
C LEU A 55 -6.39 -0.79 1.34
N TYR A 56 -6.19 -0.96 2.65
CA TYR A 56 -5.30 -2.00 3.19
C TYR A 56 -5.79 -3.40 2.82
N ARG A 57 -7.11 -3.61 2.90
CA ARG A 57 -7.78 -4.84 2.44
C ARG A 57 -7.61 -5.09 0.94
N GLY A 58 -7.52 -4.04 0.15
CA GLY A 58 -7.22 -4.11 -1.28
C GLY A 58 -5.78 -4.53 -1.53
N ILE A 59 -4.82 -3.84 -0.93
CA ILE A 59 -3.38 -4.10 -1.08
C ILE A 59 -3.04 -5.52 -0.63
N LEU A 60 -3.58 -5.98 0.51
CA LEU A 60 -3.33 -7.36 0.97
C LEU A 60 -3.87 -8.40 0.00
N GLN A 61 -5.01 -8.13 -0.67
CA GLN A 61 -5.52 -9.04 -1.71
C GLN A 61 -4.68 -9.01 -2.99
N VAL A 62 -4.05 -7.87 -3.31
CA VAL A 62 -3.05 -7.84 -4.38
C VAL A 62 -1.83 -8.70 -3.99
N ALA A 63 -1.38 -8.63 -2.73
CA ALA A 63 -0.29 -9.49 -2.24
C ALA A 63 -0.65 -10.99 -2.38
N VAL A 64 -1.86 -11.37 -1.94
CA VAL A 64 -2.35 -12.76 -2.09
C VAL A 64 -2.51 -13.16 -3.55
N THR A 65 -2.91 -12.25 -4.45
CA THR A 65 -2.91 -12.49 -5.90
C THR A 65 -1.50 -12.85 -6.36
N TYR A 66 -0.49 -12.08 -5.98
CA TYR A 66 0.89 -12.31 -6.42
C TYR A 66 1.46 -13.60 -5.80
N LEU A 67 1.12 -13.91 -4.55
CA LEU A 67 1.44 -15.19 -3.92
C LEU A 67 0.82 -16.40 -4.67
N HIS A 68 -0.39 -16.25 -5.22
CA HIS A 68 -0.97 -17.29 -6.06
C HIS A 68 -0.20 -17.46 -7.37
N ILE A 69 0.25 -16.37 -7.98
CA ILE A 69 1.06 -16.41 -9.20
C ILE A 69 2.39 -17.12 -8.94
N THR A 70 3.11 -16.77 -7.87
CA THR A 70 4.39 -17.42 -7.52
C THR A 70 4.24 -18.91 -7.20
N ARG A 71 3.05 -19.34 -6.79
CA ARG A 71 2.70 -20.75 -6.55
C ARG A 71 2.11 -21.46 -7.78
N GLY A 72 2.07 -20.81 -8.94
CA GLY A 72 1.48 -21.36 -10.17
C GLY A 72 -0.03 -21.59 -10.09
N ASN A 73 -0.73 -20.91 -9.18
CA ASN A 73 -2.16 -21.07 -8.95
C ASN A 73 -2.96 -20.01 -9.72
N TYR A 74 -3.22 -20.28 -11.00
CA TYR A 74 -3.95 -19.38 -11.90
C TYR A 74 -5.35 -19.03 -11.38
N ASP A 75 -6.15 -20.03 -11.01
CA ASP A 75 -7.54 -19.80 -10.60
C ASP A 75 -7.62 -18.99 -9.30
N GLY A 76 -6.66 -19.21 -8.38
CA GLY A 76 -6.49 -18.41 -7.17
C GLY A 76 -6.14 -16.96 -7.51
N ALA A 77 -5.16 -16.74 -8.39
CA ALA A 77 -4.72 -15.41 -8.80
C ALA A 77 -5.88 -14.61 -9.42
N VAL A 78 -6.55 -15.15 -10.44
CA VAL A 78 -7.68 -14.48 -11.12
C VAL A 78 -8.82 -14.17 -10.15
N LYS A 79 -9.18 -15.14 -9.29
CA LYS A 79 -10.28 -14.99 -8.34
C LYS A 79 -9.99 -13.92 -7.29
N VAL A 80 -8.79 -13.90 -6.73
CA VAL A 80 -8.43 -12.93 -5.68
C VAL A 80 -8.22 -11.54 -6.29
N TYR A 81 -7.63 -11.43 -7.48
CA TYR A 81 -7.51 -10.18 -8.20
C TYR A 81 -8.88 -9.52 -8.42
N GLY A 82 -9.85 -10.25 -8.97
CA GLY A 82 -11.20 -9.71 -9.20
C GLY A 82 -11.89 -9.23 -7.91
N ARG A 83 -11.59 -9.87 -6.77
CA ARG A 83 -12.07 -9.42 -5.45
C ARG A 83 -11.34 -8.20 -4.93
N SER A 84 -10.05 -8.04 -5.24
CA SER A 84 -9.23 -6.92 -4.81
C SER A 84 -9.71 -5.59 -5.40
N LEU A 85 -10.19 -5.60 -6.66
CA LEU A 85 -10.58 -4.41 -7.40
C LEU A 85 -11.61 -3.55 -6.67
N LYS A 86 -12.61 -4.16 -6.02
CA LYS A 86 -13.63 -3.42 -5.26
C LYS A 86 -13.07 -2.65 -4.05
N TRP A 87 -11.88 -3.01 -3.60
CA TRP A 87 -11.22 -2.42 -2.44
C TRP A 87 -10.15 -1.39 -2.82
N VAL A 88 -9.44 -1.61 -3.94
CA VAL A 88 -8.41 -0.67 -4.44
C VAL A 88 -8.94 0.39 -5.40
N GLN A 89 -10.10 0.18 -6.02
CA GLN A 89 -10.73 1.17 -6.91
C GLN A 89 -11.55 2.20 -6.14
N GLY A 90 -11.68 3.39 -6.71
CA GLY A 90 -12.52 4.49 -6.20
C GLY A 90 -11.81 5.42 -5.21
N TRP A 91 -10.55 5.15 -4.90
CA TRP A 91 -9.65 6.04 -4.17
C TRP A 91 -9.07 7.14 -5.06
N SER A 92 -8.56 8.20 -4.44
CA SER A 92 -7.73 9.19 -5.12
C SER A 92 -6.45 8.56 -5.67
N ASN A 93 -5.86 9.18 -6.70
CA ASN A 93 -4.61 8.70 -7.32
C ASN A 93 -3.49 8.47 -6.31
N VAL A 94 -3.43 9.33 -5.28
CA VAL A 94 -2.57 9.20 -4.11
C VAL A 94 -3.44 9.27 -2.87
N CYS A 95 -3.30 8.32 -1.95
CA CYS A 95 -4.06 8.26 -0.70
C CYS A 95 -3.13 7.96 0.48
N ARG A 96 -3.06 8.85 1.48
CA ARG A 96 -2.09 8.79 2.59
C ARG A 96 -0.65 8.50 2.12
N GLY A 97 -0.25 9.09 1.00
CA GLY A 97 1.07 8.90 0.40
C GLY A 97 1.20 7.70 -0.54
N ILE A 98 0.31 6.70 -0.51
CA ILE A 98 0.34 5.54 -1.42
C ILE A 98 -0.13 5.96 -2.82
N HIS A 99 0.64 5.64 -3.86
CA HIS A 99 0.26 5.89 -5.25
C HIS A 99 -0.72 4.82 -5.75
N VAL A 100 -1.98 4.91 -5.33
CA VAL A 100 -3.04 3.90 -5.59
C VAL A 100 -3.29 3.69 -7.07
N LYS A 101 -3.24 4.75 -7.89
CA LYS A 101 -3.42 4.62 -9.34
C LYS A 101 -2.36 3.71 -9.96
N GLN A 102 -1.10 3.92 -9.59
CA GLN A 102 0.03 3.13 -10.09
C GLN A 102 -0.10 1.66 -9.66
N LEU A 103 -0.44 1.41 -8.39
CA LEU A 103 -0.70 0.06 -7.89
C LEU A 103 -1.77 -0.68 -8.74
N CYS A 104 -2.85 0.01 -9.09
CA CYS A 104 -3.92 -0.58 -9.91
C CYS A 104 -3.43 -0.88 -11.34
N GLU A 105 -2.69 0.03 -11.96
CA GLU A 105 -2.14 -0.14 -13.32
C GLU A 105 -1.11 -1.29 -13.37
N ASP A 106 -0.26 -1.40 -12.35
CA ASP A 106 0.72 -2.47 -12.22
C ASP A 106 0.04 -3.83 -12.01
N ALA A 107 -0.95 -3.91 -11.12
CA ALA A 107 -1.72 -5.13 -10.89
C ALA A 107 -2.52 -5.56 -12.13
N GLU A 108 -3.07 -4.61 -12.88
CA GLU A 108 -3.73 -4.91 -14.16
C GLU A 108 -2.74 -5.46 -15.19
N THR A 109 -1.52 -4.90 -15.25
CA THR A 109 -0.46 -5.36 -16.16
C THR A 109 -0.02 -6.79 -15.81
N VAL A 110 0.17 -7.08 -14.53
CA VAL A 110 0.43 -8.45 -14.03
C VAL A 110 -0.68 -9.39 -14.47
N MET A 111 -1.94 -9.01 -14.31
CA MET A 111 -3.05 -9.90 -14.63
C MET A 111 -3.25 -10.13 -16.12
N LYS A 112 -2.98 -9.13 -16.97
CA LYS A 112 -2.94 -9.33 -18.43
C LYS A 112 -1.90 -10.38 -18.81
N GLU A 113 -0.75 -10.39 -18.13
CA GLU A 113 0.29 -11.38 -18.39
C GLU A 113 -0.11 -12.78 -17.88
N VAL A 114 -0.69 -12.88 -16.69
CA VAL A 114 -1.27 -14.13 -16.18
C VAL A 114 -2.31 -14.70 -17.16
N GLU A 115 -3.23 -13.87 -17.64
CA GLU A 115 -4.25 -14.26 -18.62
C GLU A 115 -3.63 -14.69 -19.97
N ARG A 116 -2.58 -14.01 -20.43
CA ARG A 116 -1.84 -14.36 -21.67
C ARG A 116 -1.17 -15.73 -21.55
N LEU A 117 -0.57 -16.03 -20.41
CA LEU A 117 0.05 -17.33 -20.14
C LEU A 117 -1.01 -18.43 -20.04
N GLY A 118 -2.12 -18.13 -19.37
CA GLY A 118 -3.19 -19.08 -19.10
C GLY A 118 -2.81 -20.07 -18.00
N ARG A 119 -3.73 -21.00 -17.71
CA ARG A 119 -3.57 -22.00 -16.64
C ARG A 119 -2.31 -22.85 -16.79
N ASP A 120 -2.01 -23.25 -18.02
CA ASP A 120 -0.97 -24.25 -18.29
C ASP A 120 0.45 -23.66 -18.24
N ARG A 121 0.60 -22.34 -18.40
CA ARG A 121 1.91 -21.67 -18.48
C ARG A 121 2.13 -20.60 -17.43
N ILE A 122 1.27 -20.49 -16.41
CA ILE A 122 1.48 -19.52 -15.33
C ILE A 122 2.82 -19.74 -14.60
N GLY A 123 3.35 -20.97 -14.60
CA GLY A 123 4.70 -21.25 -14.08
C GLY A 123 5.84 -20.57 -14.84
N GLU A 124 5.57 -20.06 -16.05
CA GLU A 124 6.51 -19.26 -16.86
C GLU A 124 6.40 -17.76 -16.58
N PHE A 125 5.61 -17.33 -15.60
CA PHE A 125 5.41 -15.93 -15.28
C PHE A 125 6.73 -15.26 -14.88
N ASP A 126 7.05 -14.14 -15.54
CA ASP A 126 8.24 -13.35 -15.25
C ASP A 126 7.99 -12.42 -14.04
N ALA A 127 8.71 -12.67 -12.94
CA ALA A 127 8.62 -11.86 -11.73
C ALA A 127 8.98 -10.39 -11.95
N ALA A 128 9.64 -10.01 -13.06
CA ALA A 128 9.93 -8.62 -13.39
C ALA A 128 8.66 -7.76 -13.62
N PHE A 129 7.49 -8.38 -13.80
CA PHE A 129 6.20 -7.70 -13.83
C PHE A 129 5.77 -7.19 -12.45
N PHE A 130 6.26 -7.76 -11.36
CA PHE A 130 5.98 -7.26 -10.01
C PHE A 130 6.75 -5.96 -9.77
N LYS A 131 6.05 -4.83 -9.93
CA LYS A 131 6.60 -3.51 -9.65
C LYS A 131 6.44 -3.15 -8.16
N PRO A 132 7.42 -2.44 -7.58
CA PRO A 132 7.32 -1.97 -6.21
C PRO A 132 6.21 -0.94 -6.10
N ILE A 133 5.38 -1.08 -5.06
CA ILE A 133 4.41 -0.06 -4.66
C ILE A 133 5.17 1.21 -4.31
N GLN A 134 4.73 2.33 -4.89
CA GLN A 134 5.28 3.64 -4.60
C GLN A 134 4.46 4.30 -3.49
N TRP A 135 5.14 4.83 -2.48
CA TRP A 135 4.54 5.71 -1.49
C TRP A 135 5.52 6.77 -1.00
N ASN A 136 4.98 7.90 -0.57
CA ASN A 136 5.72 8.90 0.18
C ASN A 136 5.29 8.83 1.64
N GLU A 137 6.24 8.70 2.57
CA GLU A 137 5.93 8.74 3.99
C GLU A 137 5.52 10.16 4.39
N THR A 138 4.21 10.37 4.63
CA THR A 138 3.77 11.54 5.39
C THR A 138 4.08 11.27 6.86
N ARG A 139 5.20 11.79 7.36
CA ARG A 139 5.55 11.70 8.77
C ARG A 139 4.78 12.73 9.57
N LEU A 140 4.00 12.28 10.56
CA LEU A 140 3.43 13.15 11.56
C LEU A 140 4.45 13.33 12.68
N TRP A 141 4.95 14.54 12.80
CA TRP A 141 5.92 14.90 13.81
C TRP A 141 5.20 15.54 14.98
N ILE A 142 5.25 14.93 16.16
CA ILE A 142 4.67 15.51 17.38
C ILE A 142 5.81 16.05 18.23
N CYS A 143 5.68 17.31 18.64
CA CYS A 143 6.68 17.94 19.50
C CYS A 143 6.67 17.33 20.90
N ASP A 144 7.75 16.68 21.29
CA ASP A 144 8.02 16.17 22.64
C ASP A 144 7.88 17.24 23.75
N ARG A 145 8.14 18.51 23.42
CA ARG A 145 8.07 19.62 24.38
C ARG A 145 6.66 20.12 24.64
N CYS A 146 5.79 20.17 23.63
CA CYS A 146 4.50 20.86 23.73
C CYS A 146 3.31 20.10 23.11
N GLY A 147 3.53 18.91 22.57
CA GLY A 147 2.49 18.07 21.96
C GLY A 147 1.92 18.59 20.64
N SER A 148 2.41 19.71 20.12
CA SER A 148 1.92 20.29 18.86
C SER A 148 2.48 19.55 17.65
N GLU A 149 1.68 19.45 16.60
CA GLU A 149 2.14 18.98 15.29
C GLU A 149 3.26 19.89 14.77
N MET A 150 4.33 19.27 14.28
CA MET A 150 5.49 19.90 13.69
C MET A 150 5.44 19.69 12.18
N TYR A 151 6.09 20.58 11.43
CA TYR A 151 6.18 20.48 9.97
C TYR A 151 7.62 20.19 9.55
N GLU A 152 7.77 19.48 8.44
CA GLU A 152 9.06 19.18 7.83
C GLU A 152 9.28 20.01 6.57
N LYS A 153 10.47 20.58 6.44
CA LYS A 153 10.93 21.23 5.20
C LYS A 153 12.43 21.02 5.03
N ASN A 154 12.85 20.49 3.87
CA ASN A 154 14.26 20.21 3.57
C ASN A 154 14.96 19.39 4.69
N CYS A 155 14.32 18.32 5.15
CA CYS A 155 14.79 17.48 6.27
C CYS A 155 14.99 18.22 7.61
N LYS A 156 14.35 19.38 7.79
CA LYS A 156 14.25 20.05 9.09
C LYS A 156 12.83 19.98 9.61
N VAL A 157 12.65 19.35 10.76
CA VAL A 157 11.37 19.27 11.45
C VAL A 157 11.30 20.40 12.47
N THR A 158 10.28 21.26 12.38
CA THR A 158 10.16 22.45 13.22
C THR A 158 8.78 22.53 13.86
N CYS A 159 8.75 22.71 15.18
CA CYS A 159 7.52 22.97 15.91
C CYS A 159 7.13 24.45 15.74
N PRO A 160 5.96 24.76 15.16
CA PRO A 160 5.50 26.13 14.99
C PRO A 160 5.11 26.80 16.33
N ASN A 161 4.87 26.01 17.38
CA ASN A 161 4.42 26.50 18.68
C ASN A 161 5.57 26.89 19.60
N CYS A 162 6.54 25.99 19.82
CA CYS A 162 7.64 26.22 20.77
C CYS A 162 9.02 26.39 20.13
N GLY A 163 9.12 26.28 18.80
CA GLY A 163 10.39 26.40 18.07
C GLY A 163 11.34 25.22 18.24
N ASN A 164 10.93 24.12 18.89
CA ASN A 164 11.74 22.90 18.93
C ASN A 164 12.03 22.43 17.50
N ARG A 165 13.24 21.91 17.27
CA ARG A 165 13.68 21.49 15.94
C ARG A 165 14.67 20.34 16.01
N PHE A 166 14.60 19.45 15.04
CA PHE A 166 15.57 18.38 14.83
C PHE A 166 15.69 18.07 13.33
N ASP A 167 16.77 17.40 12.95
CA ASP A 167 16.96 16.98 11.56
C ASP A 167 16.31 15.60 11.36
N CYS A 168 15.64 15.41 10.22
CA CYS A 168 14.85 14.20 9.96
C CYS A 168 15.71 12.91 9.95
N SER A 169 17.04 13.05 9.81
CA SER A 169 18.05 11.99 9.89
C SER A 169 18.34 11.51 11.31
N ASP A 170 18.04 12.30 12.34
CA ASP A 170 18.41 11.99 13.73
C ASP A 170 17.61 10.81 14.31
N LEU A 171 16.58 10.35 13.60
CA LEU A 171 15.68 9.27 14.01
C LEU A 171 15.81 8.00 13.16
N ASN A 172 16.83 7.88 12.30
CA ASN A 172 17.18 6.60 11.67
C ASN A 172 17.73 5.55 12.67
N LEU A 173 17.72 5.82 13.98
CA LEU A 173 18.25 4.94 15.03
C LEU A 173 17.39 3.69 15.34
N TYR A 174 16.35 3.39 14.55
CA TYR A 174 15.54 2.16 14.70
C TYR A 174 15.51 1.27 13.45
N PHE A 175 16.44 1.46 12.51
CA PHE A 175 16.59 0.59 11.35
C PHE A 175 18.07 0.29 11.09
N ASP A 176 18.68 -0.49 11.99
CA ASP A 176 19.87 -1.30 11.75
C ASP A 176 19.55 -2.77 12.10
#